data_AF-A0A1G0NB23-F1
#
_entry.id   AF-A0A1G0NB23-F1
#
_cell.length_a   1.000
_cell.length_b   1.000
_cell.length_c   1.000
_cell.angle_alpha   90.00
_cell.angle_beta   90.00
_cell.angle_gamma   90.00
#
_symmetry.space_group_name_H-M   'P 1'
#
loop_
_entity.id
_entity.type
_entity.pdbx_description
1 polymer ?
#
loop_
_entity_poly.entity_id
_entity_poly.type
_entity_poly.pdbx_seq_one_letter_code
_entity_poly.pdbx_strand_id
1 'polypeptide(L)'
;MSDPYESWQEEKRSAWLYRVVAECERGTPRAALFNELAQAAEDQAGIWLAAITQRGDPVPAPFHPDLRTRVVAAMTRVLKPRVMRSVLAAMKVRGMVLYTQAAPHPTPTHRDDIGKRHRSGASGNALRAGVFGVNDGLVSNAALIYGVAGASPEPSIIVLTGVAGLLAGAFSMAAGEYISVRSQREMFEYQIGLERDELEKYPDEEAAELALIYAAKGIHPDEAR
;
A
#
# COMPACT_ATOMS: atom_id res chain seq x y z
N MET A 1 -4.79 -19.79 -19.49
CA MET A 1 -3.68 -18.99 -20.04
C MET A 1 -4.19 -17.57 -20.12
N SER A 2 -3.53 -16.64 -19.42
CA SER A 2 -3.83 -15.21 -19.55
C SER A 2 -3.64 -14.77 -21.00
N ASP A 3 -4.40 -13.77 -21.43
CA ASP A 3 -4.24 -13.20 -22.77
C ASP A 3 -2.83 -12.58 -22.87
N PRO A 4 -1.99 -12.97 -23.85
CA PRO A 4 -0.68 -12.34 -24.07
C PRO A 4 -0.78 -10.83 -24.24
N TYR A 5 -1.89 -10.32 -24.78
CA TYR A 5 -2.13 -8.89 -24.91
C TYR A 5 -2.36 -8.21 -23.56
N GLU A 6 -3.12 -8.83 -22.68
CA GLU A 6 -3.37 -8.32 -21.32
C GLU A 6 -2.06 -8.31 -20.52
N SER A 7 -1.30 -9.39 -20.59
CA SER A 7 0.00 -9.51 -19.91
C SER A 7 0.98 -8.44 -20.40
N TRP A 8 1.04 -8.21 -21.72
CA TRP A 8 1.83 -7.11 -22.30
C TRP A 8 1.40 -5.74 -21.79
N GLN A 9 0.10 -5.47 -21.69
CA GLN A 9 -0.41 -4.19 -21.17
C GLN A 9 -0.06 -3.99 -19.69
N GLU A 10 -0.13 -5.05 -18.89
CA GLU A 10 0.24 -5.02 -17.47
C GLU A 10 1.72 -4.68 -17.30
N GLU A 11 2.62 -5.35 -18.02
CA GLU A 11 4.05 -5.08 -17.96
C GLU A 11 4.39 -3.63 -18.39
N LYS A 12 3.78 -3.15 -19.47
CA LYS A 12 3.96 -1.74 -19.90
C LYS A 12 3.46 -0.73 -18.88
N ARG A 13 2.34 -1.04 -18.20
CA ARG A 13 1.80 -0.19 -17.12
C ARG A 13 2.73 -0.16 -15.92
N SER A 14 3.24 -1.32 -15.50
CA SER A 14 4.20 -1.45 -14.41
C SER A 14 5.48 -0.68 -14.71
N ALA A 15 6.09 -0.90 -15.88
CA ALA A 15 7.27 -0.16 -16.35
C ALA A 15 7.07 1.35 -16.31
N TRP A 16 5.90 1.83 -16.76
CA TRP A 16 5.57 3.24 -16.74
C TRP A 16 5.44 3.80 -15.31
N LEU A 17 4.74 3.09 -14.42
CA LEU A 17 4.59 3.51 -13.02
C LEU A 17 5.91 3.45 -12.25
N TYR A 18 6.77 2.44 -12.50
CA TYR A 18 8.11 2.36 -11.94
C TYR A 18 8.95 3.60 -12.28
N ARG A 19 8.89 4.08 -13.53
CA ARG A 19 9.56 5.33 -13.93
C ARG A 19 9.00 6.54 -13.19
N VAL A 20 7.68 6.63 -13.00
CA VAL A 20 7.08 7.71 -12.20
C VAL A 20 7.60 7.69 -10.75
N VAL A 21 7.72 6.52 -10.15
CA VAL A 21 8.28 6.38 -8.80
C VAL A 21 9.78 6.74 -8.78
N ALA A 22 10.55 6.30 -9.77
CA ALA A 22 11.97 6.63 -9.90
C ALA A 22 12.20 8.15 -10.05
N GLU A 23 11.35 8.84 -10.83
CA GLU A 23 11.34 10.30 -10.96
C GLU A 23 11.09 10.98 -9.60
N CYS A 24 10.13 10.47 -8.82
CA CYS A 24 9.82 11.02 -7.50
C CYS A 24 10.95 10.80 -6.48
N GLU A 25 11.72 9.73 -6.63
CA GLU A 25 12.85 9.38 -5.75
C GLU A 25 14.21 9.88 -6.28
N ARG A 26 14.22 10.77 -7.28
CA ARG A 26 15.44 11.26 -7.93
C ARG A 26 16.45 11.77 -6.90
N GLY A 27 17.69 11.29 -7.01
CA GLY A 27 18.77 11.61 -6.07
C GLY A 27 18.88 10.67 -4.88
N THR A 28 18.02 9.65 -4.78
CA THR A 28 18.16 8.56 -3.80
C THR A 28 18.63 7.26 -4.47
N PRO A 29 19.21 6.31 -3.70
CA PRO A 29 19.53 4.97 -4.22
C PRO A 29 18.31 4.21 -4.75
N ARG A 30 17.10 4.53 -4.27
CA ARG A 30 15.85 3.87 -4.72
C ARG A 30 15.52 4.20 -6.17
N ALA A 31 15.89 5.38 -6.66
CA ALA A 31 15.62 5.76 -8.04
C ALA A 31 16.33 4.84 -9.05
N ALA A 32 17.56 4.43 -8.76
CA ALA A 32 18.31 3.50 -9.61
C ALA A 32 17.59 2.15 -9.69
N LEU A 33 17.17 1.60 -8.53
CA LEU A 33 16.42 0.36 -8.49
C LEU A 33 15.09 0.45 -9.24
N PHE A 34 14.29 1.50 -9.00
CA PHE A 34 13.00 1.62 -9.69
C PHE A 34 13.18 1.78 -11.21
N ASN A 35 14.30 2.33 -11.68
CA ASN A 35 14.64 2.31 -13.10
C ASN A 35 15.04 0.90 -13.60
N GLU A 36 15.73 0.12 -12.77
CA GLU A 36 16.10 -1.27 -13.10
C GLU A 36 14.85 -2.18 -13.15
N LEU A 37 13.93 -2.05 -12.19
CA LEU A 37 12.62 -2.71 -12.21
C LEU A 37 11.78 -2.25 -13.42
N ALA A 38 11.84 -0.96 -13.77
CA ALA A 38 11.19 -0.47 -14.99
C ALA A 38 11.76 -1.12 -16.25
N GLN A 39 13.07 -1.31 -16.31
CA GLN A 39 13.73 -1.95 -17.46
C GLN A 39 13.39 -3.45 -17.52
N ALA A 40 13.42 -4.15 -16.39
CA ALA A 40 13.02 -5.56 -16.34
C ALA A 40 11.58 -5.78 -16.84
N ALA A 41 10.64 -4.93 -16.42
CA ALA A 41 9.27 -4.97 -16.92
C ALA A 41 9.16 -4.65 -18.44
N GLU A 42 10.02 -3.77 -18.98
CA GLU A 42 10.06 -3.53 -20.44
C GLU A 42 10.59 -4.74 -21.21
N ASP A 43 11.63 -5.40 -20.69
CA ASP A 43 12.20 -6.60 -21.29
C ASP A 43 11.15 -7.73 -21.30
N GLN A 44 10.39 -7.86 -20.21
CA GLN A 44 9.28 -8.80 -20.07
C GLN A 44 8.14 -8.50 -21.05
N ALA A 45 7.75 -7.24 -21.21
CA ALA A 45 6.82 -6.84 -22.26
C ALA A 45 7.33 -7.22 -23.67
N GLY A 46 8.65 -7.22 -23.88
CA GLY A 46 9.27 -7.70 -25.12
C GLY A 46 9.02 -9.19 -25.40
N ILE A 47 9.05 -10.03 -24.38
CA ILE A 47 8.76 -11.47 -24.47
C ILE A 47 7.31 -11.69 -24.89
N TRP A 48 6.36 -10.99 -24.25
CA TRP A 48 4.95 -11.06 -24.61
C TRP A 48 4.69 -10.57 -26.03
N LEU A 49 5.36 -9.50 -26.46
CA LEU A 49 5.26 -9.00 -27.82
C LEU A 49 5.76 -10.02 -28.86
N ALA A 50 6.85 -10.73 -28.56
CA ALA A 50 7.36 -11.81 -29.40
C ALA A 50 6.35 -12.98 -29.47
N ALA A 51 5.71 -13.33 -28.35
CA ALA A 51 4.69 -14.37 -28.30
C ALA A 51 3.44 -14.00 -29.12
N ILE A 52 2.95 -12.76 -29.01
CA ILE A 52 1.83 -12.23 -29.83
C ILE A 52 2.17 -12.33 -31.31
N THR A 53 3.39 -11.91 -31.69
CA THR A 53 3.85 -11.94 -33.08
C THR A 53 3.95 -13.37 -33.61
N GLN A 54 4.48 -14.31 -32.82
CA GLN A 54 4.58 -15.73 -33.20
C GLN A 54 3.21 -16.40 -33.38
N ARG A 55 2.20 -15.95 -32.63
CA ARG A 55 0.81 -16.40 -32.79
C ARG A 55 0.13 -15.85 -34.06
N GLY A 56 0.74 -14.86 -34.71
CA GLY A 56 0.17 -14.17 -35.86
C GLY A 56 -0.89 -13.13 -35.48
N ASP A 57 -0.98 -12.78 -34.21
CA ASP A 57 -1.89 -11.74 -33.71
C ASP A 57 -1.34 -10.34 -34.09
N PRO A 58 -2.22 -9.34 -34.30
CA PRO A 58 -1.80 -7.99 -34.66
C PRO A 58 -0.93 -7.36 -33.57
N VAL A 59 0.15 -6.69 -33.99
CA VAL A 59 1.07 -5.98 -33.10
C VAL A 59 0.30 -4.91 -32.30
N PRO A 60 0.43 -4.89 -30.96
CA PRO A 60 -0.19 -3.87 -30.12
C PRO A 60 0.21 -2.45 -30.51
N ALA A 61 -0.73 -1.52 -30.45
CA ALA A 61 -0.44 -0.09 -30.58
C ALA A 61 0.49 0.39 -29.44
N PRO A 62 1.21 1.52 -29.61
CA PRO A 62 2.05 2.08 -28.54
C PRO A 62 1.27 2.23 -27.23
N PHE A 63 1.90 1.84 -26.12
CA PHE A 63 1.25 1.89 -24.82
C PHE A 63 0.90 3.33 -24.42
N HIS A 64 -0.34 3.53 -23.97
CA HIS A 64 -0.80 4.77 -23.37
C HIS A 64 -1.42 4.46 -22.00
N PRO A 65 -1.03 5.17 -20.92
CA PRO A 65 -1.59 4.91 -19.61
C PRO A 65 -3.06 5.31 -19.55
N ASP A 66 -3.88 4.41 -19.01
CA ASP A 66 -5.31 4.65 -18.77
C ASP A 66 -5.54 5.74 -17.72
N LEU A 67 -6.80 6.20 -17.59
CA LEU A 67 -7.15 7.28 -16.67
C LEU A 67 -6.77 6.97 -15.22
N ARG A 68 -6.99 5.74 -14.76
CA ARG A 68 -6.67 5.32 -13.38
C ARG A 68 -5.17 5.40 -13.16
N THR A 69 -4.37 4.86 -14.08
CA THR A 69 -2.89 4.93 -14.05
C THR A 69 -2.39 6.38 -14.00
N ARG A 70 -2.99 7.28 -14.78
CA ARG A 70 -2.63 8.71 -14.78
C ARG A 70 -2.97 9.40 -13.46
N VAL A 71 -4.15 9.12 -12.89
CA VAL A 71 -4.56 9.66 -11.60
C VAL A 71 -3.62 9.17 -10.49
N VAL A 72 -3.29 7.88 -10.45
CA VAL A 72 -2.37 7.33 -9.46
C VAL A 72 -0.98 7.94 -9.59
N ALA A 73 -0.47 8.15 -10.80
CA ALA A 73 0.80 8.85 -11.00
C ALA A 73 0.76 10.31 -10.53
N ALA A 74 -0.33 11.04 -10.82
CA ALA A 74 -0.49 12.40 -10.33
C ALA A 74 -0.51 12.44 -8.79
N MET A 75 -1.28 11.55 -8.15
CA MET A 75 -1.31 11.41 -6.69
C MET A 75 0.06 11.04 -6.12
N THR A 76 0.80 10.15 -6.79
CA THR A 76 2.15 9.73 -6.36
C THR A 76 3.14 10.88 -6.36
N ARG A 77 3.07 11.78 -7.36
CA ARG A 77 3.90 12.98 -7.40
C ARG A 77 3.57 13.98 -6.28
N VAL A 78 2.29 14.09 -5.91
CA VAL A 78 1.83 15.05 -4.89
C VAL A 78 2.05 14.51 -3.47
N LEU A 79 1.63 13.27 -3.21
CA LEU A 79 1.61 12.65 -1.88
C LEU A 79 2.90 11.89 -1.55
N LYS A 80 3.80 11.74 -2.53
CA LYS A 80 5.02 10.92 -2.52
C LYS A 80 4.76 9.40 -2.55
N PRO A 81 5.69 8.59 -3.09
CA PRO A 81 5.54 7.14 -3.20
C PRO A 81 5.26 6.42 -1.88
N ARG A 82 5.85 6.88 -0.77
CA ARG A 82 5.66 6.26 0.56
C ARG A 82 4.19 6.24 1.00
N VAL A 83 3.42 7.30 0.74
CA VAL A 83 1.99 7.35 1.09
C VAL A 83 1.18 6.49 0.14
N MET A 84 1.57 6.48 -1.14
CA MET A 84 0.89 5.72 -2.19
C MET A 84 1.23 4.21 -2.22
N ARG A 85 2.06 3.72 -1.29
CA ARG A 85 2.59 2.34 -1.27
C ARG A 85 1.56 1.25 -1.53
N SER A 86 0.40 1.31 -0.89
CA SER A 86 -0.63 0.26 -1.01
C SER A 86 -1.32 0.30 -2.36
N VAL A 87 -1.52 1.51 -2.90
CA VAL A 87 -2.11 1.71 -4.23
C VAL A 87 -1.12 1.29 -5.32
N LEU A 88 0.15 1.65 -5.18
CA LEU A 88 1.22 1.26 -6.09
C LEU A 88 1.43 -0.26 -6.10
N ALA A 89 1.48 -0.90 -4.92
CA ALA A 89 1.54 -2.35 -4.82
C ALA A 89 0.31 -3.03 -5.47
N ALA A 90 -0.89 -2.47 -5.31
CA ALA A 90 -2.10 -2.97 -5.98
C ALA A 90 -2.10 -2.77 -7.50
N MET A 91 -1.19 -1.94 -8.02
CA MET A 91 -0.98 -1.73 -9.46
C MET A 91 0.27 -2.44 -9.97
N LYS A 92 0.69 -3.53 -9.30
CA LYS A 92 1.89 -4.32 -9.62
C LYS A 92 3.20 -3.53 -9.63
N VAL A 93 3.24 -2.41 -8.92
CA VAL A 93 4.49 -1.69 -8.67
C VAL A 93 5.08 -2.26 -7.38
N ARG A 94 5.94 -3.27 -7.51
CA ARG A 94 6.62 -3.92 -6.39
C ARG A 94 7.84 -3.10 -5.95
N GLY A 95 8.67 -3.63 -5.06
CA GLY A 95 9.74 -2.85 -4.41
C GLY A 95 9.25 -1.84 -3.34
N MET A 96 7.94 -1.76 -3.10
CA MET A 96 7.35 -0.91 -2.04
C MET A 96 7.83 -1.29 -0.63
N VAL A 97 8.31 -2.53 -0.46
CA VAL A 97 8.94 -3.01 0.78
C VAL A 97 10.14 -2.14 1.21
N LEU A 98 10.80 -1.44 0.28
CA LEU A 98 11.95 -0.57 0.55
C LEU A 98 11.57 0.74 1.25
N TYR A 99 10.29 1.09 1.25
CA TYR A 99 9.75 2.17 2.06
C TYR A 99 9.39 1.71 3.47
N THR A 100 9.36 0.40 3.71
CA THR A 100 9.21 -0.16 5.04
C THR A 100 10.58 -0.15 5.71
N GLN A 101 10.85 0.88 6.51
CA GLN A 101 11.89 0.77 7.53
C GLN A 101 11.42 -0.30 8.52
N ALA A 102 11.94 -1.52 8.37
CA ALA A 102 12.12 -2.35 9.54
C ALA A 102 13.03 -1.56 10.48
N ALA A 103 12.55 -1.17 11.65
CA ALA A 103 13.47 -0.83 12.74
C ALA A 103 14.48 -1.99 12.83
N PRO A 104 15.79 -1.71 12.98
CA PRO A 104 16.82 -2.75 12.94
C PRO A 104 16.38 -3.88 13.87
N HIS A 105 16.06 -5.03 13.29
CA HIS A 105 15.58 -6.18 14.04
C HIS A 105 16.76 -6.69 14.85
N PRO A 106 16.74 -6.59 16.20
CA PRO A 106 17.68 -7.37 16.98
C PRO A 106 17.31 -8.82 16.73
N THR A 107 18.24 -9.60 16.17
CA THR A 107 18.11 -11.06 16.12
C THR A 107 17.80 -11.53 17.54
N PRO A 108 16.71 -12.29 17.76
CA PRO A 108 16.36 -12.73 19.10
C PRO A 108 17.48 -13.64 19.60
N THR A 109 18.19 -13.22 20.62
CA THR A 109 19.20 -14.05 21.28
C THR A 109 18.56 -14.97 22.33
N HIS A 110 17.31 -14.71 22.74
CA HIS A 110 16.57 -15.53 23.70
C HIS A 110 15.15 -15.87 23.25
N ARG A 111 14.68 -17.07 23.62
CA ARG A 111 13.31 -17.57 23.32
C ARG A 111 12.20 -16.65 23.85
N ASP A 112 12.45 -15.92 24.93
CA ASP A 112 11.46 -15.02 25.56
C ASP A 112 11.22 -13.72 24.77
N ASP A 113 12.14 -13.36 23.85
CA ASP A 113 12.02 -12.18 23.00
C ASP A 113 11.03 -12.38 21.85
N ILE A 114 10.68 -13.63 21.54
CA ILE A 114 9.71 -13.97 20.51
C ILE A 114 8.29 -13.55 20.95
N GLY A 115 7.97 -13.66 22.24
CA GLY A 115 6.65 -13.33 22.80
C GLY A 115 6.40 -11.83 23.08
N LYS A 116 7.42 -10.99 23.01
CA LYS A 116 7.29 -9.52 23.19
C LYS A 116 7.04 -8.78 21.87
N ARG A 117 7.40 -9.40 20.73
CA ARG A 117 7.34 -8.83 19.37
C ARG A 117 5.94 -8.52 18.84
N HIS A 118 4.93 -9.30 19.24
CA HIS A 118 3.57 -9.14 18.71
C HIS A 118 2.74 -8.06 19.43
N ARG A 119 3.18 -7.60 20.61
CA ARG A 119 2.40 -6.65 21.41
C ARG A 119 2.68 -5.19 21.08
N SER A 120 3.91 -4.84 20.67
CA SER A 120 4.32 -3.43 20.52
C SER A 120 3.76 -2.73 19.27
N GLY A 121 3.60 -3.44 18.16
CA GLY A 121 3.05 -2.87 16.91
C GLY A 121 1.55 -2.62 16.97
N ALA A 122 0.80 -3.56 17.54
CA ALA A 122 -0.65 -3.42 17.76
C ALA A 122 -0.95 -2.41 18.88
N SER A 123 -0.14 -2.37 19.95
CA SER A 123 -0.35 -1.42 21.05
C SER A 123 -0.13 0.03 20.62
N GLY A 124 0.85 0.30 19.75
CA GLY A 124 1.14 1.66 19.29
C GLY A 124 0.01 2.27 18.45
N ASN A 125 -0.56 1.50 17.52
CA ASN A 125 -1.71 1.94 16.73
C ASN A 125 -2.99 2.06 17.57
N ALA A 126 -3.24 1.11 18.49
CA ALA A 126 -4.39 1.16 19.38
C ALA A 126 -4.31 2.33 20.38
N LEU A 127 -3.12 2.60 20.93
CA LEU A 127 -2.89 3.76 21.80
C LEU A 127 -3.08 5.07 21.03
N ARG A 128 -2.51 5.18 19.82
CA ARG A 128 -2.69 6.36 18.97
C ARG A 128 -4.17 6.60 18.64
N ALA A 129 -4.89 5.55 18.22
CA ALA A 129 -6.31 5.64 17.93
C ALA A 129 -7.13 6.02 19.18
N GLY A 130 -6.80 5.46 20.34
CA GLY A 130 -7.42 5.79 21.62
C GLY A 130 -7.19 7.25 22.04
N VAL A 131 -5.97 7.77 21.90
CA VAL A 131 -5.66 9.18 22.22
C VAL A 131 -6.37 10.14 21.28
N PHE A 132 -6.39 9.87 19.97
CA PHE A 132 -7.17 10.66 19.01
C PHE A 132 -8.66 10.60 19.31
N GLY A 133 -9.19 9.43 19.68
CA GLY A 133 -10.60 9.27 20.04
C GLY A 133 -11.00 10.02 21.30
N VAL A 134 -10.16 10.03 22.33
CA VAL A 134 -10.39 10.84 23.55
C VAL A 134 -10.38 12.32 23.22
N ASN A 135 -9.40 12.79 22.44
CA ASN A 135 -9.28 14.19 22.09
C ASN A 135 -10.46 14.66 21.23
N ASP A 136 -10.82 13.89 20.20
CA ASP A 136 -11.95 14.22 19.34
C ASP A 136 -13.27 14.15 20.10
N GLY A 137 -13.48 13.13 20.94
CA GLY A 137 -14.67 12.99 21.78
C GLY A 137 -14.83 14.13 22.79
N LEU A 138 -13.75 14.61 23.41
CA LEU A 138 -13.80 15.76 24.31
C LEU A 138 -14.15 17.05 23.56
N VAL A 139 -13.45 17.35 22.47
CA VAL A 139 -13.62 18.61 21.73
C VAL A 139 -14.98 18.66 21.03
N SER A 140 -15.35 17.60 20.31
CA SER A 140 -16.62 17.54 19.58
C SER A 140 -17.82 17.57 20.52
N ASN A 141 -17.77 16.82 21.64
CA ASN A 141 -18.88 16.77 22.58
C ASN A 141 -18.99 18.07 23.41
N ALA A 142 -17.86 18.70 23.77
CA ALA A 142 -17.87 20.01 24.40
C ALA A 142 -18.49 21.07 23.47
N ALA A 143 -18.09 21.09 22.19
CA ALA A 143 -18.65 22.00 21.20
C ALA A 143 -20.16 21.78 21.00
N LEU A 144 -20.62 20.52 20.96
CA LEU A 144 -22.03 20.16 20.89
C LEU A 144 -22.80 20.67 22.11
N ILE A 145 -22.30 20.42 23.32
CA ILE A 145 -22.90 20.88 24.58
C ILE A 145 -22.97 22.40 24.63
N TYR A 146 -21.90 23.11 24.26
CA TYR A 146 -21.88 24.58 24.20
C TYR A 146 -22.90 25.13 23.20
N GLY A 147 -22.99 24.53 22.01
CA GLY A 147 -23.95 24.94 20.99
C GLY A 147 -25.40 24.77 21.43
N VAL A 148 -25.71 23.65 22.07
CA VAL A 148 -27.07 23.38 22.60
C VAL A 148 -27.37 24.25 23.81
N ALA A 149 -26.41 24.48 24.71
CA ALA A 149 -26.58 25.34 25.87
C ALA A 149 -26.91 26.80 25.50
N GLY A 150 -26.41 27.29 24.36
CA GLY A 150 -26.72 28.63 23.85
C GLY A 150 -28.21 28.88 23.57
N ALA A 151 -29.00 27.81 23.36
CA ALA A 151 -30.45 27.90 23.18
C ALA A 151 -31.25 27.98 24.50
N SER A 152 -30.57 28.08 25.65
CA SER A 152 -31.16 28.04 27.00
C SER A 152 -32.11 26.85 27.27
N PRO A 153 -31.71 25.59 26.97
CA PRO A 153 -32.53 24.41 27.26
C PRO A 153 -32.49 24.02 28.74
N GLU A 154 -33.38 23.10 29.14
CA GLU A 154 -33.35 22.49 30.47
C GLU A 154 -32.03 21.70 30.69
N PRO A 155 -31.44 21.70 31.91
CA PRO A 155 -30.21 20.96 32.20
C PRO A 155 -30.26 19.46 31.86
N SER A 156 -31.42 18.82 31.99
CA SER A 156 -31.64 17.42 31.63
C SER A 156 -31.40 17.15 30.14
N ILE A 157 -31.78 18.09 29.27
CA ILE A 157 -31.57 18.03 27.82
C ILE A 157 -30.07 18.16 27.49
N ILE A 158 -29.34 19.01 28.22
CA ILE A 158 -27.89 19.19 28.02
C ILE A 158 -27.13 17.89 28.33
N VAL A 159 -27.44 17.26 29.47
CA VAL A 159 -26.82 15.98 29.87
C VAL A 159 -27.17 14.88 28.88
N LEU A 160 -28.45 14.76 28.49
CA LEU A 160 -28.88 13.78 27.50
C LEU A 160 -28.16 13.96 26.16
N THR A 161 -28.02 15.21 25.71
CA THR A 161 -27.30 15.56 24.48
C THR A 161 -25.83 15.15 24.57
N GLY A 162 -25.16 15.45 25.67
CA GLY A 162 -23.75 15.08 25.87
C GLY A 162 -23.52 13.57 25.92
N VAL A 163 -24.42 12.81 26.55
CA VAL A 163 -24.33 11.33 26.58
C VAL A 163 -24.62 10.75 25.19
N ALA A 164 -25.65 11.24 24.51
CA ALA A 164 -25.99 10.80 23.16
C ALA A 164 -24.86 11.10 22.17
N GLY A 165 -24.25 12.30 22.25
CA GLY A 165 -23.12 12.71 21.42
C GLY A 165 -21.88 11.82 21.63
N LEU A 166 -21.53 11.52 22.90
CA LEU A 166 -20.43 10.60 23.20
C LEU A 166 -20.68 9.19 22.65
N LEU A 167 -21.88 8.64 22.85
CA LEU A 167 -22.22 7.31 22.35
C LEU A 167 -22.18 7.28 20.82
N ALA A 168 -22.79 8.27 20.15
CA ALA A 168 -22.79 8.38 18.70
C ALA A 168 -21.36 8.48 18.14
N GLY A 169 -20.51 9.32 18.75
CA GLY A 169 -19.11 9.48 18.37
C GLY A 169 -18.31 8.19 18.57
N ALA A 170 -18.47 7.53 19.72
CA ALA A 170 -17.78 6.28 20.03
C ALA A 170 -18.17 5.16 19.05
N PHE A 171 -19.46 4.98 18.76
CA PHE A 171 -19.91 3.98 17.78
C PHE A 171 -19.43 4.31 16.37
N SER A 172 -19.46 5.58 15.96
CA SER A 172 -18.98 6.01 14.64
C SER A 172 -17.50 5.72 14.45
N MET A 173 -16.66 6.06 15.43
CA MET A 173 -15.23 5.76 15.40
C MET A 173 -14.95 4.26 15.40
N ALA A 174 -15.64 3.49 16.26
CA ALA A 174 -15.46 2.05 16.33
C ALA A 174 -15.84 1.37 15.00
N ALA A 175 -16.97 1.77 14.41
CA ALA A 175 -17.40 1.27 13.10
C ALA A 175 -16.43 1.68 11.99
N GLY A 176 -15.96 2.94 12.00
CA GLY A 176 -15.01 3.45 11.01
C GLY A 176 -13.67 2.71 11.05
N GLU A 177 -13.10 2.49 12.24
CA GLU A 177 -11.86 1.73 12.39
C GLU A 177 -12.07 0.26 12.01
N TYR A 178 -13.17 -0.36 12.44
CA TYR A 178 -13.48 -1.75 12.06
C TYR A 178 -13.57 -1.92 10.54
N ILE A 179 -14.31 -1.05 9.85
CA ILE A 179 -14.44 -1.07 8.40
C ILE A 179 -13.07 -0.81 7.75
N SER A 180 -12.30 0.16 8.25
CA SER A 180 -10.97 0.48 7.73
C SER A 180 -10.01 -0.72 7.82
N VAL A 181 -9.92 -1.36 8.99
CA VAL A 181 -9.07 -2.55 9.22
C VAL A 181 -9.55 -3.72 8.37
N ARG A 182 -10.87 -3.93 8.29
CA ARG A 182 -11.44 -5.00 7.47
C ARG A 182 -11.13 -4.80 5.99
N SER A 183 -11.34 -3.60 5.46
CA SER A 183 -11.03 -3.28 4.05
C SER A 183 -9.53 -3.43 3.75
N GLN A 184 -8.64 -3.04 4.68
CA GLN A 184 -7.20 -3.29 4.53
C GLN A 184 -6.90 -4.79 4.49
N ARG A 185 -7.53 -5.58 5.35
CA ARG A 185 -7.37 -7.04 5.37
C ARG A 185 -7.82 -7.68 4.06
N GLU A 186 -9.02 -7.36 3.59
CA GLU A 186 -9.56 -7.89 2.34
C GLU A 186 -8.67 -7.53 1.14
N MET A 187 -8.13 -6.30 1.13
CA MET A 187 -7.16 -5.86 0.12
C MET A 187 -5.85 -6.65 0.17
N PHE A 188 -5.30 -6.92 1.36
CA PHE A 188 -4.09 -7.75 1.49
C PHE A 188 -4.35 -9.21 1.11
N GLU A 189 -5.48 -9.79 1.51
CA GLU A 189 -5.84 -11.16 1.13
C GLU A 189 -5.95 -11.30 -0.40
N TYR A 190 -6.54 -10.31 -1.07
CA TYR A 190 -6.58 -10.26 -2.53
C TYR A 190 -5.19 -10.18 -3.17
N GLN A 191 -4.31 -9.33 -2.65
CA GLN A 191 -2.92 -9.23 -3.14
C GLN A 191 -2.13 -10.52 -2.96
N ILE A 192 -2.28 -11.19 -1.80
CA ILE A 192 -1.63 -12.48 -1.54
C ILE A 192 -2.11 -13.53 -2.54
N GLY A 193 -3.40 -13.53 -2.88
CA GLY A 193 -3.95 -14.41 -3.91
C GLY A 193 -3.31 -14.18 -5.27
N LEU A 194 -3.22 -12.92 -5.71
CA LEU A 194 -2.57 -12.56 -6.98
C LEU A 194 -1.11 -13.00 -7.04
N GLU A 195 -0.32 -12.66 -6.01
CA GLU A 195 1.10 -13.00 -5.97
C GLU A 195 1.32 -14.52 -5.97
N ARG A 196 0.46 -15.28 -5.27
CA ARG A 196 0.54 -16.74 -5.26
C ARG A 196 0.30 -17.32 -6.66
N ASP A 197 -0.67 -16.77 -7.38
CA ASP A 197 -0.98 -17.20 -8.75
C ASP A 197 0.15 -16.83 -9.73
N GLU A 198 0.84 -15.71 -9.51
CA GLU A 198 2.00 -15.28 -10.29
C GLU A 198 3.23 -16.16 -10.03
N LEU A 199 3.52 -16.46 -8.76
CA LEU A 199 4.58 -17.41 -8.37
C LEU A 199 4.39 -18.81 -8.97
N GLU A 200 3.15 -19.26 -9.14
CA GLU A 200 2.84 -20.55 -9.76
C GLU A 200 3.02 -20.51 -11.29
N LYS A 201 2.69 -19.39 -11.93
CA LYS A 201 2.71 -19.27 -13.41
C LYS A 201 4.06 -18.84 -13.97
N TYR A 202 4.78 -17.97 -13.26
CA TYR A 202 5.97 -17.27 -13.74
C TYR A 202 7.12 -17.29 -12.71
N PRO A 203 7.55 -18.47 -12.23
CA PRO A 203 8.49 -18.58 -11.12
C PRO A 203 9.84 -17.91 -11.38
N ASP A 204 10.36 -18.00 -12.61
CA ASP A 204 11.67 -17.43 -12.96
C ASP A 204 11.63 -15.89 -12.99
N GLU A 205 10.50 -15.31 -13.40
CA GLU A 205 10.29 -13.85 -13.47
C GLU A 205 10.20 -13.27 -12.05
N GLU A 206 9.41 -13.92 -11.20
CA GLU A 206 9.27 -13.56 -9.78
C GLU A 206 10.60 -13.66 -9.03
N ALA A 207 11.40 -14.71 -9.30
CA ALA A 207 12.72 -14.86 -8.70
C ALA A 207 13.67 -13.73 -9.12
N ALA A 208 13.68 -13.34 -10.40
CA ALA A 208 14.50 -12.24 -10.89
C ALA A 208 14.12 -10.91 -10.22
N GLU A 209 12.82 -10.63 -10.06
CA GLU A 209 12.35 -9.43 -9.38
C GLU A 209 12.70 -9.43 -7.89
N LEU A 210 12.52 -10.55 -7.20
CA LEU A 210 12.91 -10.69 -5.79
C LEU A 210 14.41 -10.47 -5.61
N ALA A 211 15.24 -10.99 -6.53
CA ALA A 211 16.68 -10.80 -6.49
C ALA A 211 17.06 -9.30 -6.55
N LEU A 212 16.40 -8.51 -7.41
CA LEU A 212 16.60 -7.06 -7.49
C LEU A 212 16.21 -6.36 -6.18
N ILE A 213 15.07 -6.75 -5.59
CA ILE A 213 14.61 -6.18 -4.33
C ILE A 213 15.56 -6.53 -3.18
N TYR A 214 16.09 -7.74 -3.12
CA TYR A 214 17.04 -8.18 -2.10
C TYR A 214 18.42 -7.56 -2.26
N ALA A 215 18.90 -7.41 -3.50
CA ALA A 215 20.11 -6.67 -3.81
C ALA A 215 20.01 -5.21 -3.32
N ALA A 216 18.86 -4.57 -3.53
CA ALA A 216 18.61 -3.22 -3.01
C ALA A 216 18.56 -3.12 -1.48
N LYS A 217 18.32 -4.25 -0.79
CA LYS A 217 18.43 -4.34 0.67
C LYS A 217 19.85 -4.64 1.16
N GLY A 218 20.80 -4.84 0.24
CA GLY A 218 22.21 -5.06 0.53
C GLY A 218 22.65 -6.53 0.56
N ILE A 219 21.83 -7.48 0.07
CA ILE A 219 22.23 -8.89 -0.09
C ILE A 219 23.06 -9.04 -1.37
N HIS A 220 24.12 -9.86 -1.33
CA HIS A 220 24.96 -10.06 -2.51
C HIS A 220 24.16 -10.74 -3.64
N PRO A 221 24.31 -10.33 -4.91
CA PRO A 221 23.51 -10.86 -6.02
C PRO A 221 23.52 -12.38 -6.17
N ASP A 222 24.63 -13.02 -5.78
CA ASP A 222 24.79 -14.49 -5.83
C ASP A 222 23.99 -15.23 -4.75
N GLU A 223 23.64 -14.54 -3.64
CA GLU A 223 22.77 -15.05 -2.57
C GLU A 223 21.30 -14.65 -2.77
N ALA A 224 21.04 -13.68 -3.67
CA ALA A 224 19.72 -13.12 -3.92
C ALA A 224 18.92 -13.88 -5.00
N ARG A 225 19.57 -14.77 -5.77
CA ARG A 225 18.99 -15.65 -6.79
C ARG A 225 18.67 -17.03 -6.23
#